data_AF-A0A2S2CN50-F1
#
_entry.id   AF-A0A2S2CN50-F1
#
_cell.length_a   1.000
_cell.length_b   1.000
_cell.length_c   1.000
_cell.angle_alpha   90.00
_cell.angle_beta   90.00
_cell.angle_gamma   90.00
#
_symmetry.space_group_name_H-M   'P 1'
#
loop_
_entity.id
_entity.type
_entity.pdbx_description
1 polymer ?
#
loop_
_entity_poly.entity_id
_entity_poly.type
_entity_poly.pdbx_seq_one_letter_code
_entity_poly.pdbx_strand_id
1 'polypeptide(L)'
;MARNDLSAGRLTFTDSRSGIALSTREVFNHMSAQQYAAAFLYWTRGFGDDMAMRLFPAEVVDPFDLGHPTGFYQVGQFGYGRRVEELRRAKGLSEADAVKELDRSIIRDIVTNPVRYVLSTVPVFYRGIWVDEFIVVGLPAFFIVLWQSIRNRRMLVAIVLSIGMFNLIFYPLISLNIPRYQMTAVPSIAVAVGLLAAGLASRYRRRRAGDGMPGLR
;
A
#
# COMPACT_ATOMS: atom_id res chain seq x y z
N MET A 1 1.97 -28.44 9.88
CA MET A 1 0.94 -28.92 8.93
C MET A 1 -0.23 -29.62 9.61
N ALA A 2 -0.07 -30.30 10.76
CA ALA A 2 -1.16 -30.97 11.48
C ALA A 2 -2.19 -30.07 12.22
N ARG A 3 -2.19 -28.74 12.02
CA ARG A 3 -3.11 -27.81 12.70
C ARG A 3 -4.26 -27.31 11.81
N ASN A 4 -4.20 -27.57 10.51
CA ASN A 4 -5.30 -27.26 9.58
C ASN A 4 -6.32 -28.41 9.46
N ASP A 5 -5.95 -29.64 9.84
CA ASP A 5 -6.82 -30.82 9.69
C ASP A 5 -7.91 -30.95 10.77
N LEU A 6 -7.76 -30.27 11.91
CA LEU A 6 -8.63 -30.48 13.07
C LEU A 6 -9.88 -29.59 13.14
N SER A 7 -10.09 -28.69 12.16
CA SER A 7 -11.18 -27.70 12.25
C SER A 7 -12.11 -27.63 11.03
N ALA A 8 -11.71 -28.13 9.85
CA ALA A 8 -12.47 -27.84 8.62
C ALA A 8 -12.77 -29.04 7.71
N GLY A 9 -12.19 -30.23 7.92
CA GLY A 9 -12.41 -31.39 7.03
C GLY A 9 -12.12 -31.11 5.54
N ARG A 10 -11.38 -30.03 5.24
CA ARG A 10 -11.02 -29.57 3.89
C ARG A 10 -9.60 -29.01 3.93
N LEU A 11 -8.80 -29.37 2.93
CA LEU A 11 -7.49 -28.78 2.67
C LEU A 11 -7.66 -27.38 2.05
N THR A 12 -7.96 -26.38 2.88
CA THR A 12 -8.04 -24.98 2.47
C THR A 12 -6.77 -24.24 2.91
N PHE A 13 -5.99 -23.75 1.94
CA PHE A 13 -4.71 -23.10 2.21
C PHE A 13 -4.83 -21.69 2.83
N THR A 14 -6.00 -21.05 2.74
CA THR A 14 -6.24 -19.68 3.26
C THR A 14 -7.72 -19.44 3.58
N ASP A 15 -8.28 -20.11 4.59
CA ASP A 15 -9.66 -19.79 5.01
C ASP A 15 -9.70 -18.33 5.52
N SER A 16 -10.53 -17.49 4.89
CA SER A 16 -10.88 -16.08 5.22
C SER A 16 -9.86 -14.96 4.99
N ARG A 17 -8.55 -15.20 4.90
CA ARG A 17 -7.55 -14.10 4.84
C ARG A 17 -7.68 -13.20 3.61
N SER A 18 -8.03 -13.78 2.46
CA SER A 18 -8.29 -13.04 1.22
C SER A 18 -9.53 -12.16 1.36
N GLY A 19 -10.63 -12.71 1.89
CA GLY A 19 -11.88 -11.97 2.14
C GLY A 19 -11.68 -10.79 3.09
N ILE A 20 -10.88 -10.95 4.15
CA ILE A 20 -10.53 -9.85 5.07
C ILE A 20 -9.78 -8.71 4.35
N ALA A 21 -8.80 -9.05 3.51
CA ALA A 21 -8.04 -8.05 2.77
C ALA A 21 -8.94 -7.28 1.78
N LEU A 22 -9.80 -8.00 1.04
CA LEU A 22 -10.75 -7.40 0.10
C LEU A 22 -11.83 -6.57 0.81
N SER A 23 -12.36 -7.05 1.95
CA SER A 23 -13.30 -6.32 2.81
C SER A 23 -12.71 -4.98 3.27
N THR A 24 -11.44 -4.99 3.67
CA THR A 24 -10.75 -3.76 4.06
C THR A 24 -10.62 -2.79 2.90
N ARG A 25 -10.26 -3.28 1.69
CA ARG A 25 -10.19 -2.44 0.48
C ARG A 25 -11.55 -1.87 0.09
N GLU A 26 -12.60 -2.69 0.15
CA GLU A 26 -13.98 -2.30 -0.13
C GLU A 26 -14.43 -1.15 0.77
N VAL A 27 -14.20 -1.27 2.08
CA VAL A 27 -14.52 -0.22 3.04
C VAL A 27 -13.83 1.11 2.72
N PHE A 28 -12.56 1.11 2.29
CA PHE A 28 -11.88 2.34 1.87
C PHE A 28 -12.39 2.92 0.55
N ASN A 29 -13.10 2.16 -0.29
CA ASN A 29 -13.69 2.71 -1.52
C ASN A 29 -14.83 3.69 -1.23
N HIS A 30 -15.39 3.64 -0.02
CA HIS A 30 -16.49 4.49 0.42
C HIS A 30 -16.02 5.71 1.21
N MET A 31 -14.71 6.01 1.23
CA MET A 31 -14.21 7.27 1.78
C MET A 31 -14.89 8.47 1.11
N SER A 32 -15.33 9.43 1.93
CA SER A 32 -15.73 10.75 1.45
C SER A 32 -14.52 11.52 0.89
N ALA A 33 -14.76 12.59 0.13
CA ALA A 33 -13.67 13.44 -0.37
C ALA A 33 -12.85 14.07 0.77
N GLN A 34 -13.49 14.40 1.90
CA GLN A 34 -12.80 14.91 3.08
C GLN A 34 -11.95 13.83 3.75
N GLN A 35 -12.47 12.60 3.88
CA GLN A 35 -11.71 11.46 4.40
C GLN A 35 -10.52 11.16 3.48
N TYR A 36 -10.70 11.21 2.17
CA TYR A 36 -9.61 11.04 1.20
C TYR A 36 -8.48 12.06 1.41
N ALA A 37 -8.81 13.33 1.61
CA ALA A 37 -7.82 14.36 1.90
C ALA A 37 -7.16 14.17 3.28
N ALA A 38 -7.97 13.87 4.31
CA ALA A 38 -7.49 13.63 5.67
C ALA A 38 -6.57 12.41 5.74
N ALA A 39 -6.76 11.39 4.90
CA ALA A 39 -5.93 10.18 4.89
C ALA A 39 -4.44 10.46 4.65
N PHE A 40 -4.10 11.42 3.79
CA PHE A 40 -2.69 11.80 3.56
C PHE A 40 -2.07 12.45 4.79
N LEU A 41 -2.83 13.30 5.48
CA LEU A 41 -2.38 13.95 6.69
C LEU A 41 -2.26 12.92 7.83
N TYR A 42 -3.34 12.20 8.10
CA TYR A 42 -3.42 11.21 9.18
C TYR A 42 -2.39 10.08 9.04
N TRP A 43 -2.07 9.64 7.81
CA TRP A 43 -1.05 8.62 7.58
C TRP A 43 0.36 9.18 7.36
N THR A 44 0.56 10.50 7.43
CA THR A 44 1.91 11.07 7.47
C THR A 44 2.60 10.62 8.76
N ARG A 45 3.77 9.99 8.63
CA ARG A 45 4.54 9.54 9.79
C ARG A 45 4.95 10.71 10.69
N GLY A 46 4.84 10.54 12.00
CA GLY A 46 5.21 11.56 12.98
C GLY A 46 4.01 12.39 13.42
N PHE A 47 3.88 13.60 12.91
CA PHE A 47 2.88 14.59 13.35
C PHE A 47 1.52 14.51 12.63
N GLY A 48 1.34 13.52 11.75
CA GLY A 48 0.26 13.51 10.78
C GLY A 48 -1.14 13.36 11.37
N ASP A 49 -1.29 12.46 12.34
CA ASP A 49 -2.52 12.20 13.07
C ASP A 49 -2.97 13.42 13.90
N ASP A 50 -2.07 13.97 14.70
CA ASP A 50 -2.31 15.20 15.47
C ASP A 50 -2.74 16.37 14.57
N MET A 51 -2.09 16.51 13.41
CA MET A 51 -2.42 17.56 12.46
C MET A 51 -3.77 17.32 11.78
N ALA A 52 -4.09 16.07 11.44
CA ALA A 52 -5.40 15.71 10.89
C ALA A 52 -6.53 16.00 11.89
N MET A 53 -6.37 15.63 13.16
CA MET A 53 -7.35 15.88 14.22
C MET A 53 -7.59 17.37 14.48
N ARG A 54 -6.61 18.24 14.19
CA ARG A 54 -6.75 19.71 14.31
C ARG A 54 -7.41 20.36 13.10
N LEU A 55 -7.21 19.79 11.90
CA LEU A 55 -7.62 20.41 10.64
C LEU A 55 -8.98 19.91 10.12
N PHE A 56 -9.40 18.72 10.53
CA PHE A 56 -10.67 18.12 10.09
C PHE A 56 -11.61 17.84 11.27
N PRO A 57 -12.92 17.85 11.03
CA PRO A 57 -13.90 17.41 12.02
C PRO A 57 -13.68 15.95 12.45
N ALA A 58 -14.11 15.62 13.68
CA ALA A 58 -13.97 14.28 14.25
C ALA A 58 -14.62 13.20 13.38
N GLU A 59 -15.77 13.49 12.75
CA GLU A 59 -16.49 12.56 11.88
C GLU A 59 -15.68 12.14 10.63
N VAL A 60 -14.71 12.98 10.24
CA VAL A 60 -13.79 12.71 9.13
C VAL A 60 -12.59 11.88 9.58
N VAL A 61 -12.06 12.14 10.78
CA VAL A 61 -10.78 11.57 11.24
C VAL A 61 -10.97 10.30 12.07
N ASP A 62 -11.97 10.26 12.93
CA ASP A 62 -12.25 9.13 13.83
C ASP A 62 -12.35 7.78 13.11
N PRO A 63 -12.91 7.68 11.88
CA PRO A 63 -12.93 6.42 11.15
C PRO A 63 -11.55 5.83 10.83
N PHE A 64 -10.47 6.62 10.87
CA PHE A 64 -9.10 6.16 10.69
C PHE A 64 -8.45 5.59 11.96
N ASP A 65 -9.08 5.75 13.13
CA ASP A 65 -8.64 5.10 14.36
C ASP A 65 -8.92 3.59 14.28
N LEU A 66 -7.96 2.78 14.73
CA LEU A 66 -8.08 1.33 14.84
C LEU A 66 -9.14 0.91 15.85
N GLY A 67 -9.36 1.71 16.90
CA GLY A 67 -10.29 1.43 18.00
C GLY A 67 -11.72 1.91 17.75
N HIS A 68 -11.94 2.80 16.77
CA HIS A 68 -13.26 3.39 16.56
C HIS A 68 -14.27 2.30 16.12
N PRO A 69 -15.40 2.08 16.85
CA PRO A 69 -16.28 0.92 16.63
C PRO A 69 -16.85 0.79 15.22
N THR A 70 -17.03 1.92 14.53
CA THR A 70 -17.52 2.00 13.15
C THR A 70 -16.44 2.47 12.16
N GLY A 71 -15.18 2.53 12.60
CA GLY A 71 -14.05 2.93 11.77
C GLY A 71 -13.68 1.89 10.71
N PHE A 72 -12.85 2.29 9.75
CA PHE A 72 -12.52 1.50 8.57
C PHE A 72 -11.93 0.13 8.93
N TYR A 73 -11.11 0.04 9.98
CA TYR A 73 -10.50 -1.21 10.44
C TYR A 73 -11.49 -2.13 11.15
N GLN A 74 -12.37 -1.56 11.97
CA GLN A 74 -13.37 -2.33 12.71
C GLN A 74 -14.46 -2.89 11.80
N VAL A 75 -14.80 -2.20 10.71
CA VAL A 75 -15.74 -2.71 9.70
C VAL A 75 -15.05 -3.66 8.73
N GLY A 76 -13.90 -3.27 8.18
CA GLY A 76 -13.21 -4.02 7.14
C GLY A 76 -12.46 -5.24 7.66
N GLN A 77 -11.46 -5.02 8.51
CA GLN A 77 -10.49 -6.03 8.92
C GLN A 77 -10.99 -6.90 10.08
N PHE A 78 -11.43 -6.27 11.17
CA PHE A 78 -11.91 -6.98 12.37
C PHE A 78 -13.41 -7.33 12.28
N GLY A 79 -14.16 -6.64 11.43
CA GLY A 79 -15.60 -6.81 11.25
C GLY A 79 -16.00 -7.91 10.29
N TYR A 80 -15.07 -8.44 9.49
CA TYR A 80 -15.38 -9.44 8.47
C TYR A 80 -16.14 -10.65 9.04
N GLY A 81 -15.66 -11.25 10.14
CA GLY A 81 -16.33 -12.38 10.78
C GLY A 81 -17.74 -12.05 11.29
N ARG A 82 -17.95 -10.83 11.82
CA ARG A 82 -19.28 -10.34 12.20
C ARG A 82 -20.21 -10.24 10.99
N ARG A 83 -19.74 -9.66 9.88
CA ARG A 83 -20.51 -9.55 8.63
C ARG A 83 -20.90 -10.93 8.08
N VAL A 84 -20.02 -11.92 8.18
CA VAL A 84 -20.32 -13.32 7.82
C VAL A 84 -21.42 -13.88 8.71
N GLU A 85 -21.31 -13.72 10.04
CA GLU A 85 -22.30 -14.24 11.00
C GLU A 85 -23.66 -13.56 10.86
N GLU A 86 -23.69 -12.24 10.64
CA GLU A 86 -24.90 -11.48 10.35
C GLU A 86 -25.60 -11.99 9.08
N LEU A 87 -24.84 -12.22 8.01
CA LEU A 87 -25.36 -12.76 6.76
C LEU A 87 -25.87 -14.19 6.92
N ARG A 88 -25.15 -15.01 7.70
CA ARG A 88 -25.52 -16.38 8.04
C ARG A 88 -26.88 -16.42 8.75
N ARG A 89 -27.06 -15.58 9.77
CA ARG A 89 -28.32 -15.47 10.52
C ARG A 89 -29.45 -14.90 9.68
N ALA A 90 -29.19 -13.85 8.91
CA ALA A 90 -30.21 -13.17 8.12
C ALA A 90 -30.76 -14.04 6.98
N LYS A 91 -29.91 -14.87 6.36
CA LYS A 91 -30.29 -15.71 5.21
C LYS A 91 -30.41 -17.20 5.53
N GLY A 92 -30.20 -17.62 6.78
CA GLY A 92 -30.22 -19.03 7.18
C GLY A 92 -29.19 -19.90 6.46
N LEU A 93 -28.04 -19.32 6.09
CA LEU A 93 -27.01 -19.99 5.29
C LEU A 93 -26.09 -20.86 6.16
N SER A 94 -25.38 -21.79 5.51
CA SER A 94 -24.18 -22.39 6.10
C SER A 94 -23.08 -21.32 6.21
N GLU A 95 -22.09 -21.52 7.09
CA GLU A 95 -20.95 -20.61 7.20
C GLU A 95 -20.18 -20.47 5.87
N ALA A 96 -19.95 -21.59 5.16
CA ALA A 96 -19.26 -21.59 3.88
C ALA A 96 -20.02 -20.80 2.79
N ASP A 97 -21.36 -20.92 2.76
CA ASP A 97 -22.18 -20.17 1.81
C ASP A 97 -22.26 -18.68 2.16
N ALA A 98 -22.29 -18.34 3.46
CA ALA A 98 -22.24 -16.95 3.93
C ALA A 98 -20.90 -16.28 3.55
N VAL A 99 -19.76 -16.96 3.75
CA VAL A 99 -18.44 -16.47 3.31
C VAL A 99 -18.44 -16.22 1.80
N LYS A 100 -18.88 -17.20 1.01
CA LYS A 100 -18.90 -17.10 -0.46
C LYS A 100 -19.80 -15.95 -0.96
N GLU A 101 -20.95 -15.77 -0.33
CA GLU A 101 -21.89 -14.71 -0.69
C GLU A 101 -21.34 -13.32 -0.31
N LEU A 102 -20.72 -13.19 0.87
CA LEU A 102 -20.07 -11.95 1.29
C LEU A 102 -18.89 -11.59 0.37
N ASP A 103 -18.00 -12.54 0.08
CA ASP A 103 -16.87 -12.34 -0.83
C ASP A 103 -17.35 -11.92 -2.22
N ARG A 104 -18.39 -12.57 -2.75
CA ARG A 104 -18.99 -12.21 -4.03
C ARG A 104 -19.58 -10.80 -4.00
N SER A 105 -20.21 -10.40 -2.89
CA SER A 105 -20.74 -9.04 -2.72
C SER A 105 -19.63 -7.99 -2.71
N ILE A 106 -18.54 -8.25 -1.96
CA ILE A 106 -17.37 -7.38 -1.88
C ILE A 106 -16.71 -7.23 -3.25
N ILE A 107 -16.47 -8.34 -3.95
CA ILE A 107 -15.87 -8.33 -5.29
C ILE A 107 -16.77 -7.58 -6.26
N ARG A 108 -18.10 -7.78 -6.18
CA ARG A 108 -19.06 -7.05 -7.02
C ARG A 108 -18.94 -5.55 -6.80
N ASP A 109 -18.93 -5.09 -5.55
CA ASP A 109 -18.82 -3.65 -5.23
C ASP A 109 -17.52 -3.04 -5.80
N ILE A 110 -16.40 -3.74 -5.65
CA ILE A 110 -15.09 -3.33 -6.20
C ILE A 110 -15.15 -3.21 -7.73
N VAL A 111 -15.67 -4.24 -8.40
CA VAL A 111 -15.74 -4.30 -9.87
C VAL A 111 -16.76 -3.30 -10.44
N THR A 112 -17.85 -3.00 -9.73
CA THR A 112 -18.83 -1.99 -10.16
C THR A 112 -18.34 -0.56 -9.96
N ASN A 113 -17.38 -0.34 -9.06
CA ASN A 113 -16.83 0.98 -8.74
C ASN A 113 -15.31 1.07 -8.99
N PRO A 114 -14.80 0.77 -10.19
CA PRO A 114 -13.36 0.66 -10.44
C PRO A 114 -12.62 1.98 -10.24
N VAL A 115 -13.27 3.11 -10.53
CA VAL A 115 -12.68 4.45 -10.32
C VAL A 115 -12.45 4.70 -8.83
N ARG A 116 -13.44 4.39 -7.97
CA ARG A 116 -13.29 4.54 -6.52
C ARG A 116 -12.21 3.63 -5.97
N TYR A 117 -12.10 2.41 -6.51
CA TYR A 117 -11.04 1.46 -6.14
C TYR A 117 -9.64 1.99 -6.46
N VAL A 118 -9.45 2.51 -7.67
CA VAL A 118 -8.16 3.09 -8.09
C VAL A 118 -7.85 4.32 -7.25
N LEU A 119 -8.82 5.21 -7.03
CA LEU A 119 -8.61 6.39 -6.19
C LEU A 119 -8.26 6.00 -4.75
N SER A 120 -8.99 5.08 -4.12
CA SER A 120 -8.71 4.63 -2.75
C SER A 120 -7.36 3.93 -2.62
N THR A 121 -6.78 3.43 -3.72
CA THR A 121 -5.44 2.82 -3.75
C THR A 121 -4.36 3.87 -3.52
N VAL A 122 -4.54 5.13 -3.93
CA VAL A 122 -3.54 6.19 -3.79
C VAL A 122 -3.21 6.51 -2.31
N PRO A 123 -4.17 6.83 -1.44
CA PRO A 123 -3.86 7.10 -0.04
C PRO A 123 -3.40 5.81 0.68
N VAL A 124 -3.88 4.63 0.28
CA VAL A 124 -3.42 3.36 0.83
C VAL A 124 -1.99 3.03 0.42
N PHE A 125 -1.58 3.38 -0.80
CA PHE A 125 -0.17 3.37 -1.21
C PHE A 125 0.65 4.30 -0.32
N TYR A 126 0.20 5.55 -0.16
CA TYR A 126 0.85 6.55 0.67
C TYR A 126 1.05 6.08 2.13
N ARG A 127 0.04 5.44 2.72
CA ARG A 127 0.13 4.82 4.06
C ARG A 127 1.30 3.85 4.18
N GLY A 128 1.47 2.98 3.19
CA GLY A 128 2.44 1.89 3.27
C GLY A 128 3.88 2.31 2.95
N ILE A 129 4.09 3.38 2.18
CA ILE A 129 5.46 3.79 1.81
C ILE A 129 6.26 4.33 3.00
N TRP A 130 5.62 4.72 4.10
CA TRP A 130 6.26 5.19 5.33
C TRP A 130 6.95 4.07 6.13
N VAL A 131 7.86 3.34 5.49
CA VAL A 131 8.74 2.34 6.11
C VAL A 131 9.77 3.02 7.00
N ASP A 132 10.37 4.11 6.50
CA ASP A 132 11.31 4.99 7.18
C ASP A 132 11.16 6.43 6.65
N GLU A 133 11.83 7.38 7.29
CA GLU A 133 11.86 8.79 6.87
C GLU A 133 12.68 9.01 5.59
N PHE A 134 13.56 8.07 5.22
CA PHE A 134 14.36 8.14 4.00
C PHE A 134 13.53 7.96 2.74
N ILE A 135 12.29 7.47 2.84
CA ILE A 135 11.39 7.32 1.69
C ILE A 135 11.19 8.63 0.91
N VAL A 136 11.26 9.78 1.58
CA VAL A 136 11.13 11.11 0.96
C VAL A 136 12.21 11.35 -0.10
N VAL A 137 13.41 10.78 0.09
CA VAL A 137 14.51 10.84 -0.88
C VAL A 137 14.58 9.57 -1.72
N GLY A 138 14.36 8.41 -1.09
CA GLY A 138 14.50 7.10 -1.70
C GLY A 138 13.49 6.86 -2.81
N LEU A 139 12.22 7.22 -2.60
CA LEU A 139 11.18 6.97 -3.59
C LEU A 139 11.36 7.82 -4.86
N PRO A 140 11.63 9.15 -4.79
CA PRO A 140 12.02 9.91 -5.97
C PRO A 140 13.26 9.36 -6.67
N ALA A 141 14.31 9.00 -5.92
CA ALA A 141 15.53 8.41 -6.50
C ALA A 141 15.23 7.10 -7.24
N PHE A 142 14.37 6.26 -6.67
CA PHE A 142 13.89 5.03 -7.28
C PHE A 142 13.25 5.27 -8.64
N PHE A 143 12.25 6.16 -8.73
CA PHE A 143 11.57 6.46 -9.99
C PHE A 143 12.51 7.09 -11.03
N ILE A 144 13.39 8.00 -10.61
CA ILE A 144 14.39 8.63 -11.49
C ILE A 144 15.32 7.58 -12.10
N VAL A 145 15.89 6.69 -11.28
CA VAL A 145 16.83 5.67 -11.76
C VAL A 145 16.13 4.61 -12.60
N LEU A 146 14.91 4.20 -12.24
CA LEU A 146 14.13 3.28 -13.06
C LEU A 146 13.84 3.88 -14.44
N TRP A 147 13.33 5.11 -14.48
CA TRP A 147 13.07 5.84 -15.73
C TRP A 147 14.33 5.97 -16.60
N GLN A 148 15.44 6.40 -15.99
CA GLN A 148 16.72 6.50 -16.68
C GLN A 148 17.23 5.14 -17.18
N SER A 149 17.01 4.06 -16.43
CA SER A 149 17.45 2.72 -16.81
C SER A 149 16.67 2.21 -18.02
N ILE A 150 15.36 2.44 -18.06
CA ILE A 150 14.51 2.14 -19.22
C ILE A 150 14.95 2.98 -20.42
N ARG A 151 15.08 4.30 -20.25
CA ARG A 151 15.42 5.23 -21.34
C ARG A 151 16.80 4.95 -21.95
N ASN A 152 17.79 4.60 -21.12
CA ASN A 152 19.16 4.32 -21.53
C ASN A 152 19.42 2.83 -21.83
N ARG A 153 18.38 2.01 -21.95
CA ARG A 153 18.46 0.57 -22.24
C ARG A 153 19.30 -0.26 -21.26
N ARG A 154 19.43 0.18 -20.00
CA ARG A 154 20.09 -0.56 -18.90
C ARG A 154 19.13 -1.59 -18.31
N MET A 155 18.79 -2.60 -19.12
CA MET A 155 17.73 -3.55 -18.81
C MET A 155 17.97 -4.33 -17.52
N LEU A 156 19.22 -4.70 -17.20
CA LEU A 156 19.54 -5.39 -15.95
C LEU A 156 19.13 -4.57 -14.72
N VAL A 157 19.42 -3.27 -14.71
CA VAL A 157 19.02 -2.38 -13.61
C VAL A 157 17.51 -2.24 -13.58
N ALA A 158 16.86 -2.09 -14.73
CA ALA A 158 15.40 -1.98 -14.80
C ALA A 158 14.70 -3.24 -14.27
N ILE A 159 15.21 -4.45 -14.57
CA ILE A 159 14.69 -5.72 -14.06
C ILE A 159 14.89 -5.85 -12.55
N VAL A 160 16.05 -5.46 -12.02
CA VAL A 160 16.29 -5.49 -10.56
C VAL A 160 15.35 -4.53 -9.84
N LEU A 161 15.15 -3.32 -10.38
CA LEU A 161 14.25 -2.34 -9.79
C LEU A 161 12.76 -2.70 -9.97
N SER A 162 12.40 -3.46 -11.00
CA SER A 162 10.99 -3.84 -11.23
C SER A 162 10.43 -4.74 -10.13
N ILE A 163 11.27 -5.49 -9.41
CA ILE A 163 10.85 -6.26 -8.23
C ILE A 163 10.33 -5.32 -7.13
N GLY A 164 11.06 -4.24 -6.84
CA GLY A 164 10.61 -3.20 -5.90
C GLY A 164 9.37 -2.48 -6.40
N MET A 165 9.30 -2.17 -7.70
CA MET A 165 8.12 -1.56 -8.32
C MET A 165 6.88 -2.45 -8.18
N PHE A 166 7.04 -3.76 -8.40
CA PHE A 166 5.97 -4.73 -8.23
C PHE A 166 5.43 -4.68 -6.80
N ASN A 167 6.29 -4.74 -5.77
CA ASN A 167 5.85 -4.66 -4.37
C ASN A 167 5.17 -3.32 -4.02
N LEU A 168 5.71 -2.21 -4.54
CA LEU A 168 5.13 -0.88 -4.37
C LEU A 168 3.70 -0.79 -4.93
N ILE A 169 3.41 -1.48 -6.03
CA ILE A 169 2.10 -1.46 -6.69
C ILE A 169 1.16 -2.56 -6.17
N PHE A 170 1.68 -3.76 -5.92
CA PHE A 170 0.88 -4.95 -5.63
C PHE A 170 0.20 -4.88 -4.26
N TYR A 171 0.94 -4.50 -3.22
CA TYR A 171 0.40 -4.44 -1.86
C TYR A 171 -0.72 -3.41 -1.67
N PRO A 172 -0.64 -2.16 -2.15
CA PRO A 172 -1.78 -1.22 -2.05
C PRO A 172 -2.97 -1.63 -2.91
N LEU A 173 -2.73 -2.36 -4.01
CA LEU A 173 -3.82 -2.87 -4.83
C LEU A 173 -4.61 -3.95 -4.09
N ILE A 174 -3.96 -4.88 -3.40
CA ILE A 174 -4.65 -6.11 -2.93
C ILE A 174 -4.81 -6.14 -1.40
N SER A 175 -4.11 -5.30 -0.66
CA SER A 175 -4.05 -5.33 0.80
C SER A 175 -4.16 -3.96 1.44
N LEU A 176 -4.27 -3.93 2.78
CA LEU A 176 -4.29 -2.69 3.58
C LEU A 176 -2.98 -1.88 3.47
N ASN A 177 -1.92 -2.48 2.92
CA ASN A 177 -0.62 -1.85 2.69
C ASN A 177 -0.06 -1.13 3.93
N ILE A 178 0.19 -1.90 4.99
CA ILE A 178 0.91 -1.39 6.16
C ILE A 178 2.42 -1.28 5.83
N PRO A 179 3.17 -0.39 6.51
CA PRO A 179 4.60 -0.19 6.25
C PRO A 179 5.45 -1.47 6.17
N ARG A 180 5.10 -2.47 6.98
CA ARG A 180 5.76 -3.77 6.99
C ARG A 180 5.78 -4.48 5.63
N TYR A 181 4.74 -4.31 4.81
CA TYR A 181 4.68 -4.95 3.50
C TYR A 181 5.65 -4.29 2.51
N GLN A 182 5.85 -2.98 2.64
CA GLN A 182 6.76 -2.21 1.78
C GLN A 182 8.24 -2.37 2.15
N MET A 183 8.57 -3.02 3.27
CA MET A 183 9.96 -3.42 3.60
C MET A 183 10.59 -4.28 2.48
N THR A 184 9.78 -5.00 1.72
CA THR A 184 10.21 -5.81 0.57
C THR A 184 10.69 -4.98 -0.62
N ALA A 185 10.30 -3.71 -0.71
CA ALA A 185 10.74 -2.77 -1.76
C ALA A 185 12.02 -2.00 -1.36
N VAL A 186 12.37 -1.96 -0.07
CA VAL A 186 13.51 -1.21 0.46
C VAL A 186 14.84 -1.56 -0.22
N PRO A 187 15.19 -2.83 -0.47
CA PRO A 187 16.45 -3.16 -1.16
C PRO A 187 16.55 -2.52 -2.54
N SER A 188 15.48 -2.53 -3.33
CA SER A 188 15.45 -1.89 -4.66
C SER A 188 15.56 -0.37 -4.54
N ILE A 189 14.91 0.24 -3.54
CA ILE A 189 15.03 1.67 -3.25
C ILE A 189 16.48 2.02 -2.89
N ALA A 190 17.12 1.26 -2.01
CA ALA A 190 18.50 1.46 -1.59
C ALA A 190 19.49 1.36 -2.78
N VAL A 191 19.30 0.35 -3.66
CA VAL A 191 20.09 0.21 -4.89
C VAL A 191 19.92 1.43 -5.79
N ALA A 192 18.69 1.92 -5.99
CA ALA A 192 18.46 3.09 -6.81
C ALA A 192 19.12 4.35 -6.21
N VAL A 193 19.02 4.55 -4.89
CA VAL A 193 19.71 5.65 -4.20
C VAL A 193 21.22 5.57 -4.41
N GLY A 194 21.82 4.39 -4.23
CA GLY A 194 23.26 4.16 -4.44
C GLY A 194 23.69 4.45 -5.89
N LEU A 195 22.92 4.00 -6.88
CA LEU A 195 23.18 4.27 -8.30
C LEU A 195 23.07 5.75 -8.64
N LEU A 196 22.08 6.44 -8.08
CA LEU A 196 21.91 7.88 -8.27
C LEU A 196 23.10 8.64 -7.66
N ALA A 197 23.46 8.33 -6.41
CA ALA A 197 24.58 8.95 -5.71
C ALA A 197 25.91 8.73 -6.45
N ALA A 198 26.20 7.50 -6.90
CA ALA A 198 27.38 7.18 -7.70
C ALA A 198 27.40 7.96 -9.03
N GLY A 199 26.23 8.07 -9.67
CA GLY A 199 26.04 8.88 -10.88
C GLY A 199 26.38 10.35 -10.65
N LEU A 200 25.85 10.95 -9.59
CA LEU A 200 26.11 12.34 -9.20
C LEU A 200 27.60 12.56 -8.85
N ALA A 201 28.20 11.69 -8.04
CA ALA A 201 29.61 11.77 -7.68
C ALA A 201 30.54 11.68 -8.91
N SER A 202 30.24 10.80 -9.87
CA SER A 202 31.02 10.68 -11.11
C SER A 202 30.91 11.91 -12.01
N ARG A 203 29.74 12.57 -12.04
CA ARG A 203 29.54 13.83 -12.78
C ARG A 203 30.31 14.97 -12.12
N TYR A 204 30.25 15.05 -10.79
CA TYR A 204 30.98 16.05 -10.02
C TYR A 204 32.50 15.94 -10.21
N ARG A 205 33.07 14.73 -10.11
CA ARG A 205 34.50 14.49 -10.35
C ARG A 205 34.94 14.88 -11.76
N ARG A 206 34.15 14.56 -12.79
CA ARG A 206 34.45 14.94 -14.18
C ARG A 206 34.43 16.45 -14.41
N ARG A 207 33.48 17.17 -13.80
CA ARG A 207 33.44 18.64 -13.87
C ARG A 207 34.68 19.27 -13.24
N ARG A 208 35.03 18.84 -12.01
CA ARG A 208 36.27 19.30 -11.34
C ARG A 208 37.55 18.99 -12.11
N ALA A 209 37.62 17.84 -12.78
CA ALA A 209 38.77 17.51 -13.63
C ALA A 209 38.81 18.34 -14.92
N GLY A 210 37.65 18.72 -15.48
CA GLY A 210 37.54 19.57 -16.67
C GLY A 210 37.88 21.04 -16.41
N ASP A 211 37.57 21.56 -15.22
CA ASP A 211 37.91 22.94 -14.82
C ASP A 211 39.41 23.11 -14.47
N GLY A 212 40.19 22.02 -14.43
CA GLY A 212 41.61 22.00 -14.08
C GLY A 212 42.60 22.10 -15.25
N MET A 213 42.15 22.34 -16.48
CA MET A 213 43.03 22.56 -17.64
C MET A 213 42.92 23.99 -18.19
N PRO A 214 43.50 25.00 -17.51
CA PRO A 214 43.84 26.26 -18.14
C PRO A 214 45.12 26.06 -18.98
N GLY A 215 44.99 26.22 -20.30
CA GLY A 215 46.11 26.62 -21.18
C GLY A 215 47.23 25.61 -21.44
N LEU A 216 47.06 24.80 -22.48
CA LEU A 216 48.17 24.49 -23.40
C LEU A 216 47.70 24.90 -24.81
N ARG A 217 47.89 26.18 -25.11
CA ARG A 217 47.97 26.75 -26.46
C ARG A 217 49.20 27.63 -26.50
#